data_AF-A0A814VFX4-F1
#
_entry.id   AF-A0A814VFX4-F1
#
_cell.length_a   1.000
_cell.length_b   1.000
_cell.length_c   1.000
_cell.angle_alpha   90.00
_cell.angle_beta   90.00
_cell.angle_gamma   90.00
#
_symmetry.space_group_name_H-M   'P 1'
#
loop_
_entity.id
_entity.type
_entity.pdbx_description
1 polymer ?
#
loop_
_entity_poly.entity_id
_entity_poly.type
_entity_poly.pdbx_seq_one_letter_code
_entity_poly.pdbx_strand_id
1 'polypeptide(L)'
;MRQYILSCVNNHKKKLSISFIRLNFLTEVQLPDKFIRRRKLGYHQMCRFWSYDVFYHPAIVKSNYDYLMRMDDDSYFWNKTKIDLFHYIDEKKLDYIYRSWYDEDNQALFPIEKQFFNRKKSRTNCIYNNFFIIRLQWLYKSGRVLRFLHELIRDDLLLREYIGDGCIHAAMLDIDREVKTEQLKQLPYGHNHHIMLINREGPYFNPSMNFSQALTNSCNQLIFISDNTTEIKRIKI
;
A
#
# COMPACT_ATOMS: atom_id res chain seq x y z
N MET A 1 -3.25 6.30 -21.07
CA MET A 1 -4.05 5.60 -20.04
C MET A 1 -3.54 4.17 -20.02
N ARG A 2 -2.63 3.84 -19.10
CA ARG A 2 -1.87 2.59 -19.13
C ARG A 2 -2.64 1.50 -18.41
N GLN A 3 -3.08 0.49 -19.17
CA GLN A 3 -3.65 -0.73 -18.61
C GLN A 3 -2.54 -1.78 -18.54
N TYR A 4 -2.02 -2.04 -17.34
CA TYR A 4 -1.23 -3.23 -17.08
C TYR A 4 -1.95 -4.06 -16.03
N ILE A 5 -2.66 -5.09 -16.47
CA ILE A 5 -3.07 -6.20 -15.61
C ILE A 5 -2.33 -7.42 -16.14
N LEU A 6 -1.11 -7.65 -15.63
CA LEU A 6 -0.43 -8.94 -15.77
C LEU A 6 -1.09 -9.93 -14.79
N SER A 7 -2.28 -10.37 -15.15
CA SER A 7 -2.94 -11.48 -14.48
C SER A 7 -2.31 -12.78 -14.99
N CYS A 8 -1.34 -13.29 -14.25
CA CYS A 8 -0.96 -14.70 -14.30
C CYS A 8 -2.03 -15.57 -13.61
N VAL A 9 -3.32 -15.31 -13.85
CA VAL A 9 -4.42 -16.15 -13.37
C VAL A 9 -4.56 -17.32 -14.34
N ASN A 10 -3.56 -18.19 -14.33
CA ASN A 10 -3.64 -19.47 -15.00
C ASN A 10 -4.21 -20.48 -14.03
N ASN A 11 -5.35 -21.06 -14.40
CA ASN A 11 -6.03 -22.20 -13.77
C ASN A 11 -6.81 -21.95 -12.46
N HIS A 12 -8.13 -21.73 -12.59
CA HIS A 12 -9.16 -22.74 -12.30
C HIS A 12 -10.52 -22.08 -12.02
N LYS A 13 -11.48 -22.22 -12.94
CA LYS A 13 -12.96 -22.18 -12.76
C LYS A 13 -13.65 -21.05 -11.95
N LYS A 14 -12.93 -20.10 -11.36
CA LYS A 14 -13.53 -18.99 -10.59
C LYS A 14 -13.67 -17.76 -11.49
N LYS A 15 -14.88 -17.19 -11.50
CA LYS A 15 -15.23 -15.97 -12.23
C LYS A 15 -14.54 -14.79 -11.54
N LEU A 16 -13.44 -14.30 -12.12
CA LEU A 16 -12.84 -13.02 -11.71
C LEU A 16 -13.82 -11.91 -12.10
N SER A 17 -14.25 -11.11 -11.14
CA SER A 17 -15.00 -9.87 -11.41
C SER A 17 -14.04 -8.69 -11.27
N ILE A 18 -13.87 -7.94 -12.35
CA ILE A 18 -13.17 -6.66 -12.32
C ILE A 18 -14.24 -5.58 -12.32
N SER A 19 -14.23 -4.73 -11.30
CA SER A 19 -15.13 -3.58 -11.19
C SER A 19 -14.32 -2.30 -11.27
N PHE A 20 -14.76 -1.38 -12.12
CA PHE A 20 -14.19 -0.04 -12.20
C PHE A 20 -15.04 0.90 -11.35
N ILE A 21 -14.39 1.58 -10.42
CA ILE A 21 -15.04 2.51 -9.51
C ILE A 21 -14.40 3.87 -9.75
N ARG A 22 -15.23 4.86 -10.06
CA ARG A 22 -14.79 6.25 -10.10
C ARG A 22 -14.95 6.86 -8.72
N LEU A 23 -13.85 7.36 -8.17
CA LEU A 23 -13.84 8.09 -6.92
C LEU A 23 -13.98 9.59 -7.22
N ASN A 24 -14.84 10.26 -6.46
CA ASN A 24 -15.03 11.70 -6.58
C ASN A 24 -14.44 12.39 -5.33
N PHE A 25 -13.22 12.91 -5.47
CA PHE A 25 -12.50 13.59 -4.39
C PHE A 25 -12.79 15.10 -4.36
N LEU A 26 -14.07 15.49 -4.36
CA LEU A 26 -14.41 16.90 -4.15
C LEU A 26 -13.99 17.30 -2.74
N THR A 27 -13.13 18.31 -2.63
CA THR A 27 -12.73 18.90 -1.36
C THR A 27 -12.77 20.41 -1.50
N GLU A 28 -13.41 21.08 -0.55
CA GLU A 28 -13.45 22.54 -0.44
C GLU A 28 -12.33 23.08 0.46
N VAL A 29 -11.38 22.22 0.86
CA VAL A 29 -10.34 22.57 1.82
C VAL A 29 -9.44 23.65 1.26
N GLN A 30 -9.51 24.82 1.88
CA GLN A 30 -8.55 25.89 1.65
C GLN A 30 -7.19 25.46 2.19
N LEU A 31 -6.21 25.40 1.30
CA LEU A 31 -4.84 25.11 1.68
C LEU A 31 -4.27 26.34 2.41
N PRO A 32 -3.63 26.19 3.59
CA PRO A 32 -3.00 27.31 4.28
C PRO A 32 -2.00 28.05 3.38
N ASP A 33 -1.99 29.38 3.42
CA ASP A 33 -1.17 30.24 2.55
C ASP A 33 0.34 29.95 2.64
N LYS A 34 0.80 29.42 3.78
CA LYS A 34 2.20 29.03 4.04
C LYS A 34 2.46 27.54 3.78
N PHE A 35 1.73 26.94 2.86
CA PHE A 35 1.96 25.56 2.44
C PHE A 35 3.39 25.39 1.93
N ILE A 36 4.26 24.80 2.74
CA ILE A 36 5.55 24.30 2.25
C ILE A 36 5.21 23.07 1.40
N ARG A 37 4.97 23.29 0.11
CA ARG A 37 4.59 22.28 -0.88
C ARG A 37 5.70 21.24 -1.05
N ARG A 38 5.82 20.29 -0.12
CA ARG A 38 6.60 19.07 -0.38
C ARG A 38 5.92 18.20 -1.44
N ARG A 39 4.57 18.17 -1.47
CA ARG A 39 3.76 17.40 -2.42
C ARG A 39 2.56 18.20 -2.96
N LYS A 40 1.97 17.73 -4.07
CA LYS A 40 0.77 18.32 -4.70
C LYS A 40 -0.50 17.86 -3.97
N LEU A 41 -1.58 18.66 -3.99
CA LEU A 41 -2.86 18.33 -3.34
C LEU A 41 -3.39 16.93 -3.70
N GLY A 42 -3.30 16.51 -4.96
CA GLY A 42 -3.74 15.17 -5.37
C GLY A 42 -3.00 14.04 -4.63
N TYR A 43 -1.75 14.26 -4.21
CA TYR A 43 -1.02 13.30 -3.40
C TYR A 43 -1.57 13.23 -1.96
N HIS A 44 -1.92 14.37 -1.37
CA HIS A 44 -2.56 14.41 -0.05
C HIS A 44 -3.92 13.72 -0.06
N GLN A 45 -4.71 13.94 -1.12
CA GLN A 45 -5.98 13.23 -1.33
C GLN A 45 -5.77 11.72 -1.47
N MET A 46 -4.73 11.29 -2.19
CA MET A 46 -4.36 9.88 -2.29
C MET A 46 -4.00 9.29 -0.91
N CYS A 47 -3.21 10.00 -0.10
CA CYS A 47 -2.88 9.55 1.25
C CYS A 47 -4.12 9.45 2.15
N ARG A 48 -5.01 10.45 2.11
CA ARG A 48 -6.31 10.38 2.83
C ARG A 48 -7.14 9.19 2.37
N PHE A 49 -7.22 8.97 1.07
CA PHE A 49 -7.99 7.87 0.50
C PHE A 49 -7.50 6.52 1.03
N TRP A 50 -6.20 6.26 0.93
CA TRP A 50 -5.62 4.99 1.35
C TRP A 50 -5.53 4.82 2.88
N SER A 51 -5.52 5.92 3.63
CA SER A 51 -5.54 5.88 5.10
C SER A 51 -6.94 5.70 5.70
N TYR A 52 -7.99 6.12 4.99
CA TYR A 52 -9.34 6.16 5.55
C TYR A 52 -10.44 5.82 4.53
N ASP A 53 -10.60 6.64 3.48
CA ASP A 53 -11.83 6.61 2.66
C ASP A 53 -12.04 5.26 1.96
N VAL A 54 -10.97 4.56 1.57
CA VAL A 54 -11.05 3.26 0.88
C VAL A 54 -11.80 2.22 1.70
N PHE A 55 -11.62 2.21 3.02
CA PHE A 55 -12.22 1.21 3.89
C PHE A 55 -13.75 1.38 3.98
N TYR A 56 -14.22 2.62 3.96
CA TYR A 56 -15.65 2.94 4.02
C TYR A 56 -16.31 3.05 2.65
N HIS A 57 -15.56 2.78 1.57
CA HIS A 57 -16.10 2.88 0.23
C HIS A 57 -17.28 1.90 0.04
N PRO A 58 -18.41 2.31 -0.59
CA PRO A 58 -19.60 1.46 -0.74
C PRO A 58 -19.32 0.09 -1.37
N ALA A 59 -18.37 0.00 -2.31
CA ALA A 59 -18.00 -1.27 -2.92
C ALA A 59 -17.34 -2.25 -1.93
N ILE A 60 -16.65 -1.74 -0.90
CA ILE A 60 -16.06 -2.56 0.15
C ILE A 60 -17.14 -2.97 1.16
N VAL A 61 -17.89 -1.99 1.67
CA VAL A 61 -18.90 -2.21 2.72
C VAL A 61 -20.06 -3.08 2.22
N LYS A 62 -20.64 -2.77 1.04
CA LYS A 62 -21.81 -3.50 0.53
C LYS A 62 -21.48 -4.93 0.10
N SER A 63 -20.24 -5.17 -0.34
CA SER A 63 -19.80 -6.51 -0.75
C SER A 63 -19.38 -7.37 0.45
N ASN A 64 -19.29 -6.78 1.65
CA ASN A 64 -18.90 -7.46 2.88
C ASN A 64 -17.61 -8.28 2.71
N TYR A 65 -16.56 -7.67 2.13
CA TYR A 65 -15.26 -8.33 1.99
C TYR A 65 -14.60 -8.54 3.37
N ASP A 66 -13.92 -9.67 3.54
CA ASP A 66 -13.12 -9.94 4.74
C ASP A 66 -11.75 -9.26 4.69
N TYR A 67 -11.20 -9.13 3.47
CA TYR A 67 -9.86 -8.62 3.22
C TYR A 67 -9.84 -7.56 2.14
N LEU A 68 -8.93 -6.60 2.27
CA LEU A 68 -8.56 -5.65 1.22
C LEU A 68 -7.08 -5.83 0.89
N MET A 69 -6.73 -5.93 -0.40
CA MET A 69 -5.35 -5.91 -0.87
C MET A 69 -5.13 -4.65 -1.71
N ARG A 70 -4.06 -3.90 -1.41
CA ARG A 70 -3.57 -2.82 -2.28
C ARG A 70 -2.44 -3.32 -3.17
N MET A 71 -2.49 -2.88 -4.42
CA MET A 71 -1.40 -3.01 -5.39
C MET A 71 -1.49 -1.81 -6.34
N ASP A 72 -0.46 -0.97 -6.35
CA ASP A 72 -0.43 0.22 -7.23
C ASP A 72 -0.17 -0.17 -8.69
N ASP A 73 -0.46 0.73 -9.63
CA ASP A 73 -0.40 0.49 -11.08
C ASP A 73 1.01 0.25 -11.64
N ASP A 74 2.03 0.69 -10.92
CA ASP A 74 3.46 0.47 -11.17
C ASP A 74 4.06 -0.62 -10.26
N SER A 75 3.22 -1.44 -9.64
CA SER A 75 3.62 -2.58 -8.81
C SER A 75 3.65 -3.87 -9.62
N TYR A 76 4.60 -4.76 -9.33
CA TYR A 76 4.76 -6.00 -10.07
C TYR A 76 5.34 -7.13 -9.21
N PHE A 77 5.00 -8.37 -9.59
CA PHE A 77 5.71 -9.55 -9.09
C PHE A 77 6.82 -9.93 -10.06
N TRP A 78 8.08 -9.90 -9.62
CA TRP A 78 9.23 -10.23 -10.49
C TRP A 78 9.55 -11.72 -10.55
N ASN A 79 8.82 -12.55 -9.80
CA ASN A 79 8.88 -14.01 -9.88
C ASN A 79 7.50 -14.60 -9.55
N LYS A 80 7.26 -15.86 -9.92
CA LYS A 80 6.02 -16.57 -9.61
C LYS A 80 5.92 -16.81 -8.10
N THR A 81 4.84 -16.33 -7.49
CA THR A 81 4.45 -16.76 -6.14
C THR A 81 3.61 -18.04 -6.23
N LYS A 82 3.87 -18.99 -5.31
CA LYS A 82 3.02 -20.17 -5.09
C LYS A 82 2.04 -19.98 -3.94
N ILE A 83 2.11 -18.84 -3.26
CA ILE A 83 1.34 -18.54 -2.06
C ILE A 83 0.05 -17.85 -2.48
N ASP A 84 -1.09 -18.43 -2.12
CA ASP A 84 -2.35 -17.70 -2.08
C ASP A 84 -2.32 -16.78 -0.86
N LEU A 85 -2.25 -15.48 -1.09
CA LEU A 85 -2.01 -14.50 -0.04
C LEU A 85 -3.22 -14.32 0.89
N PHE A 86 -4.44 -14.54 0.39
CA PHE A 86 -5.65 -14.49 1.21
C PHE A 86 -5.79 -15.76 2.06
N HIS A 87 -5.43 -16.92 1.51
CA HIS A 87 -5.34 -18.14 2.31
C HIS A 87 -4.24 -18.01 3.37
N TYR A 88 -3.09 -17.43 3.02
CA TYR A 88 -1.97 -17.23 3.94
C TYR A 88 -2.34 -16.38 5.16
N ILE A 89 -2.95 -15.21 4.94
CA ILE A 89 -3.36 -14.30 6.02
C ILE A 89 -4.45 -14.95 6.91
N ASP A 90 -5.32 -15.78 6.33
CA ASP A 90 -6.36 -16.51 7.06
C ASP A 90 -5.79 -17.64 7.92
N GLU A 91 -4.98 -18.52 7.31
CA GLU A 91 -4.36 -19.67 7.97
C GLU A 91 -3.47 -19.23 9.15
N LYS A 92 -2.70 -18.15 8.97
CA LYS A 92 -1.83 -17.58 10.00
C LYS A 92 -2.58 -16.72 11.01
N LYS A 93 -3.89 -16.48 10.81
CA LYS A 93 -4.73 -15.60 11.63
C LYS A 93 -4.11 -14.22 11.79
N LEU A 94 -3.61 -13.67 10.69
CA LEU A 94 -3.02 -12.33 10.62
C LEU A 94 -4.10 -11.30 10.31
N ASP A 95 -3.85 -10.06 10.72
CA ASP A 95 -4.70 -8.90 10.49
C ASP A 95 -4.12 -7.96 9.45
N TYR A 96 -2.79 -7.93 9.30
CA TYR A 96 -2.11 -7.05 8.36
C TYR A 96 -0.81 -7.68 7.86
N ILE A 97 -0.61 -7.70 6.54
CA ILE A 97 0.66 -8.07 5.94
C ILE A 97 1.14 -6.99 4.97
N TYR A 98 2.45 -6.82 4.90
CA TYR A 98 3.11 -5.84 4.03
C TYR A 98 4.43 -6.37 3.52
N ARG A 99 5.01 -5.69 2.52
CA ARG A 99 6.25 -6.16 1.91
C ARG A 99 7.52 -5.53 2.49
N SER A 100 7.51 -4.22 2.69
CA SER A 100 8.70 -3.43 3.05
C SER A 100 8.32 -2.22 3.89
N TRP A 101 9.33 -1.53 4.39
CA TRP A 101 9.22 -0.33 5.20
C TRP A 101 10.23 0.70 4.71
N TYR A 102 10.11 1.95 5.13
CA TYR A 102 11.04 3.02 4.80
C TYR A 102 11.09 4.03 5.95
N ASP A 103 12.14 4.84 5.99
CA ASP A 103 12.24 5.92 6.97
C ASP A 103 11.71 7.23 6.38
N GLU A 104 10.81 7.88 7.11
CA GLU A 104 10.29 9.20 6.80
C GLU A 104 10.08 10.02 8.08
N ASP A 105 10.44 11.29 8.03
CA ASP A 105 10.15 12.21 9.13
C ASP A 105 8.67 12.62 9.11
N ASN A 106 7.95 12.27 10.18
CA ASN A 106 6.50 12.43 10.30
C ASN A 106 6.11 13.34 11.47
N GLN A 107 6.80 14.46 11.65
CA GLN A 107 6.53 15.38 12.77
C GLN A 107 5.07 15.83 12.83
N ALA A 108 4.40 15.99 11.68
CA ALA A 108 2.98 16.36 11.62
C ALA A 108 2.04 15.31 12.23
N LEU A 109 2.42 14.03 12.23
CA LEU A 109 1.66 12.94 12.82
C LEU A 109 1.82 12.86 14.35
N PHE A 110 2.95 13.33 14.86
CA PHE A 110 3.34 13.15 16.25
C PHE A 110 2.38 13.75 17.31
N PRO A 111 1.77 14.94 17.13
CA PRO A 111 0.79 15.46 18.07
C PRO A 111 -0.42 14.53 18.26
N ILE A 112 -0.84 13.83 17.21
CA ILE A 112 -1.94 12.85 17.30
C ILE A 112 -1.43 11.58 17.97
N GLU A 113 -0.27 11.05 17.56
CA GLU A 113 0.33 9.86 18.17
C GLU A 113 0.49 9.97 19.68
N LYS A 114 0.88 11.14 20.21
CA LYS A 114 1.01 11.37 21.65
C LYS A 114 -0.28 11.11 22.45
N GLN A 115 -1.44 11.22 21.81
CA GLN A 115 -2.72 10.92 22.47
C GLN A 115 -2.91 9.41 22.69
N PHE A 116 -2.22 8.59 21.90
CA PHE A 116 -2.31 7.13 21.93
C PHE A 116 -1.08 6.47 22.57
N PHE A 117 0.05 7.16 22.58
CA PHE A 117 1.34 6.69 23.09
C PHE A 117 2.00 7.67 24.05
N ASN A 118 2.60 7.14 25.12
CA ASN A 118 3.51 7.92 25.96
C ASN A 118 4.94 7.95 25.37
N ARG A 119 5.09 8.48 24.14
CA ARG A 119 6.38 8.58 23.43
C ARG A 119 6.93 10.01 23.48
N LYS A 120 8.25 10.12 23.68
CA LYS A 120 8.97 11.41 23.68
C LYS A 120 9.34 11.92 22.29
N LYS A 121 9.34 11.05 21.28
CA LYS A 121 9.74 11.35 19.89
C LYS A 121 8.77 10.73 18.90
N SER A 122 8.66 11.36 17.73
CA SER A 122 7.96 10.82 16.56
C SER A 122 8.59 9.51 16.10
N ARG A 123 7.78 8.63 15.52
CA ARG A 123 8.30 7.53 14.70
C ARG A 123 9.00 8.06 13.45
N THR A 124 9.92 7.26 12.94
CA THR A 124 10.52 7.45 11.60
C THR A 124 10.17 6.32 10.65
N ASN A 125 9.94 5.11 11.14
CA ASN A 125 9.74 3.95 10.28
C ASN A 125 8.27 3.91 9.82
N CYS A 126 8.05 3.87 8.50
CA CYS A 126 6.75 3.77 7.85
C CYS A 126 6.64 2.47 7.06
N ILE A 127 5.43 1.99 6.84
CA ILE A 127 5.20 0.82 5.98
C ILE A 127 5.20 1.28 4.54
N TYR A 128 5.94 0.59 3.67
CA TYR A 128 5.90 0.81 2.24
C TYR A 128 4.62 0.18 1.67
N ASN A 129 3.52 0.93 1.80
CA ASN A 129 2.16 0.41 1.68
C ASN A 129 1.61 0.42 0.25
N ASN A 130 2.45 0.63 -0.77
CA ASN A 130 2.08 0.34 -2.17
C ASN A 130 1.66 -1.14 -2.36
N PHE A 131 2.02 -2.00 -1.40
CA PHE A 131 1.45 -3.33 -1.21
C PHE A 131 1.11 -3.59 0.27
N PHE A 132 -0.14 -3.99 0.52
CA PHE A 132 -0.56 -4.59 1.78
C PHE A 132 -1.78 -5.50 1.58
N ILE A 133 -2.02 -6.38 2.54
CA ILE A 133 -3.34 -7.01 2.75
C ILE A 133 -3.76 -6.76 4.19
N ILE A 134 -5.00 -6.31 4.38
CA ILE A 134 -5.59 -6.01 5.69
C ILE A 134 -6.89 -6.80 5.87
N ARG A 135 -7.10 -7.34 7.07
CA ARG A 135 -8.38 -7.89 7.54
C ARG A 135 -9.28 -6.74 7.94
N LEU A 136 -10.36 -6.51 7.19
CA LEU A 136 -11.27 -5.37 7.41
C LEU A 136 -11.95 -5.43 8.78
N GLN A 137 -12.23 -6.64 9.27
CA GLN A 137 -12.82 -6.82 10.59
C GLN A 137 -11.92 -6.30 11.73
N TRP A 138 -10.59 -6.43 11.62
CA TRP A 138 -9.67 -5.87 12.62
C TRP A 138 -9.83 -4.35 12.69
N LEU A 139 -9.76 -3.68 11.53
CA LEU A 139 -9.94 -2.23 11.43
C LEU A 139 -11.25 -1.76 12.07
N TYR A 140 -12.38 -2.40 11.74
CA TYR A 140 -13.71 -1.99 12.23
C TYR A 140 -13.97 -2.32 13.70
N LYS A 141 -13.28 -3.32 14.26
CA LYS A 141 -13.44 -3.68 15.68
C LYS A 141 -12.44 -2.95 16.58
N SER A 142 -11.33 -2.48 16.04
CA SER A 142 -10.31 -1.78 16.82
C SER A 142 -10.74 -0.35 17.13
N GLY A 143 -11.48 -0.18 18.24
CA GLY A 143 -11.94 1.14 18.68
C GLY A 143 -10.80 2.15 18.92
N ARG A 144 -9.58 1.68 19.23
CA ARG A 144 -8.39 2.55 19.34
C ARG A 144 -7.93 3.06 17.98
N VAL A 145 -7.83 2.18 16.99
CA VAL A 145 -7.44 2.53 15.61
C VAL A 145 -8.48 3.45 14.98
N LEU A 146 -9.77 3.17 15.16
CA LEU A 146 -10.84 4.02 14.66
C LEU A 146 -10.79 5.43 15.24
N ARG A 147 -10.60 5.57 16.56
CA ARG A 147 -10.42 6.90 17.18
C ARG A 147 -9.21 7.63 16.60
N PHE A 148 -8.10 6.93 16.39
CA PHE A 148 -6.90 7.52 15.78
C PHE A 148 -7.16 8.04 14.37
N LEU A 149 -7.81 7.24 13.53
CA LEU A 149 -8.17 7.64 12.18
C LEU A 149 -9.16 8.82 12.16
N HIS A 150 -10.11 8.86 13.09
CA HIS A 150 -11.02 10.00 13.24
C HIS A 150 -10.30 11.28 13.64
N GLU A 151 -9.33 11.22 14.56
CA GLU A 151 -8.50 12.39 14.90
C GLU A 151 -7.66 12.86 13.70
N LEU A 152 -7.20 11.94 12.84
CA LEU A 152 -6.44 12.28 11.63
C LEU A 152 -7.25 12.99 10.54
N ILE A 153 -8.50 12.56 10.33
CA ILE A 153 -9.36 13.19 9.33
C ILE A 153 -10.05 14.44 9.85
N ARG A 154 -10.07 14.65 11.18
CA ARG A 154 -10.63 15.86 11.77
C ARG A 154 -9.86 17.09 11.29
N ASP A 155 -10.60 18.14 10.96
CA ASP A 155 -10.06 19.42 10.49
C ASP A 155 -9.14 19.26 9.25
N ASP A 156 -9.39 18.23 8.43
CA ASP A 156 -8.67 17.96 7.19
C ASP A 156 -7.14 17.97 7.32
N LEU A 157 -6.60 17.47 8.45
CA LEU A 157 -5.16 17.49 8.70
C LEU A 157 -4.35 16.82 7.58
N LEU A 158 -4.82 15.70 7.03
CA LEU A 158 -4.16 15.00 5.91
C LEU A 158 -4.09 15.83 4.62
N LEU A 159 -5.00 16.81 4.46
CA LEU A 159 -5.00 17.73 3.33
C LEU A 159 -4.19 18.99 3.63
N ARG A 160 -4.06 19.38 4.90
CA ARG A 160 -3.29 20.55 5.35
C ARG A 160 -1.81 20.28 5.59
N GLU A 161 -1.48 19.06 5.98
CA GLU A 161 -0.12 18.63 6.28
C GLU A 161 0.25 17.42 5.42
N TYR A 162 1.54 17.29 5.12
CA TYR A 162 2.03 16.07 4.49
C TYR A 162 2.20 14.98 5.55
N ILE A 163 1.33 13.97 5.49
CA ILE A 163 1.44 12.76 6.28
C ILE A 163 1.24 11.58 5.33
N GLY A 164 2.29 10.80 5.09
CA GLY A 164 2.21 9.61 4.25
C GLY A 164 1.27 8.55 4.84
N ASP A 165 0.46 7.93 3.99
CA ASP A 165 -0.44 6.83 4.35
C ASP A 165 0.32 5.60 4.86
N GLY A 166 1.53 5.36 4.33
CA GLY A 166 2.44 4.34 4.86
C GLY A 166 2.80 4.55 6.34
N CYS A 167 2.93 5.80 6.77
CA CYS A 167 3.25 6.16 8.15
C CYS A 167 2.03 6.07 9.06
N ILE A 168 0.85 6.43 8.54
CA ILE A 168 -0.43 6.26 9.23
C ILE A 168 -0.73 4.78 9.46
N HIS A 169 -0.58 3.93 8.44
CA HIS A 169 -0.76 2.49 8.59
C HIS A 169 0.15 1.91 9.65
N ALA A 170 1.42 2.32 9.64
CA ALA A 170 2.38 1.88 10.62
C ALA A 170 2.00 2.36 12.04
N ALA A 171 1.39 3.54 12.19
CA ALA A 171 0.87 4.02 13.46
C ALA A 171 -0.36 3.22 13.93
N MET A 172 -1.26 2.85 13.03
CA MET A 172 -2.39 1.95 13.34
C MET A 172 -1.90 0.64 13.94
N LEU A 173 -0.84 0.04 13.36
CA LEU A 173 -0.25 -1.20 13.88
C LEU A 173 0.37 -1.03 15.27
N ASP A 174 1.01 0.12 15.54
CA ASP A 174 1.57 0.37 16.87
C ASP A 174 0.48 0.60 17.93
N ILE A 175 -0.63 1.25 17.54
CA ILE A 175 -1.72 1.68 18.45
C ILE A 175 -2.49 0.49 19.00
N ASP A 176 -2.64 -0.54 18.17
CA ASP A 176 -3.30 -1.78 18.51
C ASP A 176 -2.26 -2.86 18.85
N ARG A 177 -2.10 -3.15 20.14
CA ARG A 177 -1.12 -4.15 20.59
C ARG A 177 -1.52 -5.59 20.29
N GLU A 178 -2.78 -5.82 19.92
CA GLU A 178 -3.31 -7.16 19.64
C GLU A 178 -3.26 -7.51 18.15
N VAL A 179 -2.95 -6.53 17.29
CA VAL A 179 -2.86 -6.74 15.85
C VAL A 179 -1.77 -7.76 15.52
N LYS A 180 -2.13 -8.75 14.69
CA LYS A 180 -1.19 -9.75 14.22
C LYS A 180 -0.68 -9.37 12.85
N THR A 181 0.63 -9.10 12.76
CA THR A 181 1.23 -8.54 11.56
C THR A 181 2.41 -9.36 11.07
N GLU A 182 2.64 -9.38 9.76
CA GLU A 182 3.82 -10.01 9.19
C GLU A 182 4.39 -9.23 8.00
N GLN A 183 5.71 -9.08 7.97
CA GLN A 183 6.42 -8.66 6.77
C GLN A 183 6.65 -9.88 5.86
N LEU A 184 6.02 -9.90 4.69
CA LEU A 184 6.03 -11.02 3.76
C LEU A 184 7.32 -11.05 2.90
N LYS A 185 8.45 -11.40 3.53
CA LYS A 185 9.80 -11.34 2.93
C LYS A 185 9.99 -12.29 1.74
N GLN A 186 9.19 -13.33 1.63
CA GLN A 186 9.22 -14.34 0.58
C GLN A 186 8.49 -13.93 -0.69
N LEU A 187 7.71 -12.84 -0.66
CA LEU A 187 6.96 -12.37 -1.82
C LEU A 187 7.90 -11.64 -2.80
N PRO A 188 8.05 -12.12 -4.05
CA PRO A 188 8.84 -11.44 -5.07
C PRO A 188 8.08 -10.20 -5.56
N TYR A 189 8.32 -9.05 -4.94
CA TYR A 189 7.58 -7.82 -5.23
C TYR A 189 8.52 -6.68 -5.61
N GLY A 190 8.07 -5.83 -6.52
CA GLY A 190 8.69 -4.56 -6.88
C GLY A 190 7.63 -3.49 -7.11
N HIS A 191 8.06 -2.23 -7.04
CA HIS A 191 7.21 -1.07 -7.26
C HIS A 191 8.06 0.06 -7.82
N ASN A 192 7.65 0.62 -8.95
CA ASN A 192 8.45 1.55 -9.73
C ASN A 192 9.84 0.93 -10.06
N HIS A 193 10.94 1.52 -9.58
CA HIS A 193 12.28 0.97 -9.73
C HIS A 193 12.74 0.20 -8.49
N HIS A 194 11.93 0.17 -7.42
CA HIS A 194 12.29 -0.48 -6.17
C HIS A 194 12.03 -1.98 -6.22
N ILE A 195 13.05 -2.79 -5.94
CA ILE A 195 12.92 -4.25 -5.84
C ILE A 195 13.05 -4.67 -4.37
N MET A 196 12.10 -5.49 -3.92
CA MET A 196 12.13 -6.09 -2.59
C MET A 196 12.62 -7.53 -2.72
N LEU A 197 13.89 -7.74 -2.37
CA LEU A 197 14.57 -9.04 -2.47
C LEU A 197 13.97 -10.06 -1.51
N ILE A 198 13.84 -11.30 -1.99
CA ILE A 198 13.34 -12.43 -1.18
C ILE A 198 14.26 -12.64 0.03
N ASN A 199 13.65 -12.91 1.20
CA ASN A 199 14.32 -13.19 2.46
C ASN A 199 15.20 -12.03 3.00
N ARG A 200 15.06 -10.81 2.47
CA ARG A 200 15.71 -9.62 3.03
C ARG A 200 14.75 -8.78 3.84
N GLU A 201 15.26 -8.33 4.98
CA GLU A 201 14.70 -7.26 5.79
C GLU A 201 15.23 -5.92 5.30
N GLY A 202 14.49 -4.85 5.61
CA GLY A 202 14.95 -3.49 5.39
C GLY A 202 14.20 -2.73 4.31
N PRO A 203 14.62 -1.47 4.09
CA PRO A 203 14.11 -0.65 3.01
C PRO A 203 14.39 -1.30 1.67
N TYR A 204 13.54 -0.98 0.70
CA TYR A 204 13.68 -1.46 -0.66
C TYR A 204 15.05 -1.09 -1.25
N PHE A 205 15.53 -1.91 -2.17
CA PHE A 205 16.77 -1.61 -2.89
C PHE A 205 16.44 -0.61 -4.02
N ASN A 206 17.20 0.49 -4.12
CA ASN A 206 17.19 1.37 -5.29
C ASN A 206 18.28 0.89 -6.26
N PRO A 207 17.94 0.25 -7.38
CA PRO A 207 18.87 -0.24 -8.37
C PRO A 207 19.28 0.88 -9.32
N SER A 208 19.84 1.96 -8.77
CA SER A 208 20.72 2.85 -9.55
C SER A 208 22.02 2.14 -9.97
N MET A 209 22.20 0.87 -9.59
CA MET A 209 23.20 -0.05 -10.13
C MET A 209 22.51 -1.21 -10.87
N ASN A 210 22.59 -1.20 -12.20
CA ASN A 210 22.28 -2.30 -13.15
C ASN A 210 21.05 -3.18 -12.85
N PHE A 211 19.86 -2.60 -12.95
CA PHE A 211 18.58 -3.32 -12.99
C PHE A 211 18.54 -4.47 -14.02
N SER A 212 19.26 -4.32 -15.13
CA SER A 212 19.39 -5.32 -16.19
C SER A 212 20.09 -6.60 -15.74
N GLN A 213 21.08 -6.54 -14.84
CA GLN A 213 21.80 -7.74 -14.36
C GLN A 213 21.00 -8.56 -13.33
N ALA A 214 20.09 -7.94 -12.59
CA ALA A 214 19.26 -8.64 -11.61
C ALA A 214 18.12 -9.44 -12.29
N LEU A 215 17.57 -8.92 -13.39
CA LEU A 215 16.48 -9.56 -14.13
C LEU A 215 16.93 -10.71 -15.04
N THR A 216 18.16 -10.67 -15.58
CA THR A 216 18.70 -11.72 -16.46
C THR A 216 18.79 -13.09 -15.80
N ASN A 217 18.84 -13.16 -14.46
CA ASN A 217 18.98 -14.43 -13.73
C ASN A 217 17.67 -15.01 -13.19
N SER A 218 16.53 -14.32 -13.34
CA SER A 218 15.30 -14.68 -12.63
C SER A 218 14.03 -14.73 -13.48
N CYS A 219 14.06 -14.28 -14.74
CA CYS A 219 12.89 -14.33 -15.61
C CYS A 219 13.28 -14.59 -17.09
N ASN A 220 12.93 -15.77 -17.63
CA ASN A 220 13.22 -16.14 -19.03
C ASN A 220 12.39 -15.36 -20.07
N GLN A 221 11.43 -14.54 -19.63
CA GLN A 221 10.59 -13.73 -20.50
C GLN A 221 10.21 -12.42 -19.78
N LEU A 222 10.62 -11.29 -20.35
CA LEU A 222 10.00 -10.01 -20.08
C LEU A 222 9.02 -9.72 -21.22
N ILE A 223 7.77 -9.45 -20.87
CA ILE A 223 6.75 -9.01 -21.83
C ILE A 223 6.62 -7.50 -21.68
N PHE A 224 7.07 -6.77 -22.69
CA PHE A 224 6.82 -5.34 -22.81
C PHE A 224 5.57 -5.15 -23.67
N ILE A 225 4.56 -4.46 -23.15
CA ILE A 225 3.43 -3.96 -23.94
C ILE A 225 3.62 -2.45 -24.07
N SER A 226 3.96 -2.03 -25.29
CA SER A 226 4.17 -0.62 -25.67
C SER A 226 2.84 -0.01 -26.09
N ASP A 227 2.59 1.22 -25.63
CA ASP A 227 1.31 1.95 -25.76
C ASP A 227 0.84 2.18 -27.22
N ASN A 228 1.69 1.95 -28.24
CA ASN A 228 1.39 2.27 -29.64
C ASN A 228 1.36 1.07 -30.60
N THR A 229 1.46 -0.16 -30.10
CA THR A 229 1.41 -1.35 -30.96
C THR A 229 0.60 -2.45 -30.29
N THR A 230 -0.38 -3.01 -31.00
CA THR A 230 -1.02 -4.31 -30.68
C THR A 230 -0.04 -5.50 -30.70
N GLU A 231 1.23 -5.23 -30.93
CA GLU A 231 2.30 -6.20 -31.01
C GLU A 231 2.85 -6.52 -29.61
N ILE A 232 2.59 -7.74 -29.15
CA ILE A 232 3.23 -8.29 -27.96
C ILE A 232 4.66 -8.67 -28.34
N LYS A 233 5.64 -7.83 -28.01
CA LYS A 233 7.05 -8.18 -28.17
C LYS A 233 7.48 -9.08 -27.02
N ARG A 234 7.59 -10.38 -27.32
CA ARG A 234 8.25 -11.34 -26.44
C ARG A 234 9.76 -11.19 -26.63
N ILE A 235 10.44 -10.59 -25.65
CA ILE A 235 11.90 -10.64 -25.61
C ILE A 235 12.25 -11.92 -24.87
N LYS A 236 12.78 -12.88 -25.63
CA LYS A 236 13.51 -14.02 -25.06
C LYS A 236 14.88 -13.46 -24.68
N ILE A 237 15.12 -13.31 -23.38
CA ILE A 237 16.43 -12.93 -22.84
C ILE A 237 17.30 -14.19 -22.85
#